data_AF-A0A944T868-F1
#
_entry.id   AF-A0A944T868-F1
#
_cell.length_a   1.000
_cell.length_b   1.000
_cell.length_c   1.000
_cell.angle_alpha   90.00
_cell.angle_beta   90.00
_cell.angle_gamma   90.00
#
_symmetry.space_group_name_H-M   'P 1'
#
loop_
_entity.id
_entity.type
_entity.pdbx_description
1 polymer ?
#
loop_
_entity_poly.entity_id
_entity_poly.type
_entity_poly.pdbx_seq_one_letter_code
_entity_poly.pdbx_strand_id
1 'polypeptide(L)'
;MAELIWLEKYSVGVEALDQQHQTIIGLINELNAEDRTGHTPDAVNRILDQLAGYVTSHFRTEEDYMERFDYEDIEAHLEEHVQYIETIARLTEEQIEDRDNVHGELIAFLNHWWTDHILEADQKYTKTFNIHGLH
;
A
#
# COMPACT_ATOMS: atom_id res chain seq x y z
N MET A 1 4.30 15.54 7.11
CA MET A 1 4.95 14.33 7.68
C MET A 1 6.35 14.14 7.06
N ALA A 2 7.18 13.24 7.58
CA ALA A 2 8.46 12.88 6.96
C ALA A 2 8.24 11.95 5.75
N GLU A 3 9.15 12.00 4.77
CA GLU A 3 9.12 11.13 3.59
C GLU A 3 9.35 9.67 3.99
N LEU A 4 8.56 8.74 3.42
CA LEU A 4 8.77 7.31 3.56
C LEU A 4 9.96 6.90 2.69
N ILE A 5 11.05 6.49 3.32
CA ILE A 5 12.26 6.06 2.62
C ILE A 5 12.17 4.54 2.42
N TRP A 6 12.35 4.08 1.17
CA TRP A 6 12.53 2.65 0.91
C TRP A 6 13.78 2.14 1.61
N LEU A 7 13.64 1.04 2.35
CA LEU A 7 14.71 0.41 3.11
C LEU A 7 14.76 -1.06 2.75
N GLU A 8 15.94 -1.67 2.82
CA GLU A 8 16.15 -3.09 2.52
C GLU A 8 15.21 -4.02 3.31
N LYS A 9 14.82 -3.63 4.53
CA LYS A 9 13.88 -4.38 5.36
C LYS A 9 12.45 -4.50 4.78
N TYR A 10 12.11 -3.68 3.77
CA TYR A 10 10.84 -3.75 3.06
C TYR A 10 10.89 -4.67 1.84
N SER A 11 12.09 -5.11 1.44
CA SER A 11 12.21 -6.09 0.36
C SER A 11 11.64 -7.42 0.80
N VAL A 12 10.79 -8.00 -0.04
CA VAL A 12 10.27 -9.37 0.12
C VAL A 12 11.07 -10.37 -0.71
N GLY A 13 12.20 -9.94 -1.27
CA GLY A 13 13.07 -10.78 -2.10
C GLY A 13 12.41 -11.25 -3.40
N VAL A 14 11.35 -10.56 -3.84
CA VAL A 14 10.71 -10.74 -5.15
C VAL A 14 10.79 -9.43 -5.91
N GLU A 15 11.65 -9.35 -6.92
CA GLU A 15 11.97 -8.10 -7.61
C GLU A 15 10.71 -7.37 -8.12
N ALA A 16 9.74 -8.12 -8.66
CA ALA A 16 8.49 -7.56 -9.16
C ALA A 16 7.63 -6.94 -8.04
N LEU A 17 7.57 -7.56 -6.85
CA LEU A 17 6.80 -7.05 -5.72
C LEU A 17 7.50 -5.85 -5.07
N ASP A 18 8.83 -5.90 -4.95
CA ASP A 18 9.62 -4.78 -4.45
C ASP A 18 9.44 -3.52 -5.30
N GLN A 19 9.38 -3.67 -6.63
CA GLN A 19 9.09 -2.55 -7.54
C GLN A 19 7.67 -1.99 -7.35
N GLN A 20 6.69 -2.86 -7.07
CA GLN A 20 5.33 -2.44 -6.75
C GLN A 20 5.29 -1.68 -5.42
N HIS A 21 5.91 -2.19 -4.36
CA HIS A 21 6.01 -1.49 -3.07
C HIS A 21 6.68 -0.12 -3.20
N GLN A 22 7.79 -0.04 -3.94
CA GLN A 22 8.48 1.23 -4.20
C GLN A 22 7.59 2.23 -4.93
N THR A 23 6.79 1.77 -5.89
CA THR A 23 5.84 2.63 -6.62
C THR A 23 4.75 3.16 -5.69
N ILE A 24 4.18 2.30 -4.85
CA ILE A 24 3.16 2.66 -3.86
C ILE A 24 3.71 3.68 -2.84
N ILE A 25 4.89 3.42 -2.29
CA ILE A 25 5.59 4.36 -1.39
C ILE A 25 5.87 5.69 -2.08
N GLY A 26 6.25 5.66 -3.37
CA GLY A 26 6.44 6.86 -4.20
C GLY A 26 5.16 7.71 -4.29
N LEU A 27 4.01 7.08 -4.55
CA LEU A 27 2.71 7.78 -4.60
C LEU A 27 2.32 8.36 -3.24
N ILE A 28 2.58 7.64 -2.15
CA ILE A 28 2.35 8.16 -0.78
C ILE A 28 3.25 9.36 -0.50
N ASN A 29 4.50 9.33 -0.96
CA ASN A 29 5.41 10.47 -0.83
C ASN A 29 5.00 11.67 -1.70
N GLU A 30 4.45 11.45 -2.89
CA GLU A 30 3.87 12.50 -3.71
C GLU A 30 2.70 13.17 -3.00
N LEU A 31 1.80 12.37 -2.40
CA LEU A 31 0.70 12.86 -1.57
C LEU A 31 1.22 13.68 -0.37
N ASN A 32 2.25 13.19 0.32
CA ASN A 32 2.90 13.90 1.42
C ASN A 32 3.58 15.21 0.97
N ALA A 33 4.01 15.33 -0.28
CA ALA A 33 4.67 16.51 -0.82
C ALA A 33 3.67 17.60 -1.22
N GLU A 34 2.54 17.20 -1.81
CA GLU A 34 1.40 18.11 -2.04
C GLU A 34 0.92 18.72 -0.72
N ASP A 35 1.01 17.97 0.39
CA ASP A 35 0.69 18.45 1.73
C ASP A 35 1.58 19.61 2.23
N ARG A 36 2.81 19.70 1.72
CA ARG A 36 3.78 20.70 2.18
C ARG A 36 3.78 21.98 1.35
N THR A 37 3.25 21.94 0.12
CA THR A 37 3.45 23.01 -0.88
C THR A 37 2.25 23.93 -1.08
N GLY A 38 1.12 23.65 -0.41
CA GLY A 38 -0.12 24.40 -0.60
C GLY A 38 -0.98 23.72 -1.66
N HIS A 39 -1.74 22.73 -1.19
CA HIS A 39 -2.33 21.65 -1.95
C HIS A 39 -3.42 22.17 -2.90
N THR A 40 -3.59 21.47 -4.02
CA THR A 40 -4.84 21.56 -4.81
C THR A 40 -5.67 20.30 -4.60
N PRO A 41 -6.98 20.40 -4.32
CA PRO A 41 -7.85 19.23 -4.17
C PRO A 41 -7.76 18.26 -5.36
N ASP A 42 -7.63 18.79 -6.58
CA ASP A 42 -7.50 18.01 -7.81
C ASP A 42 -6.22 17.14 -7.84
N ALA A 43 -5.10 17.66 -7.35
CA ALA A 43 -3.85 16.90 -7.29
C ALA A 43 -3.94 15.75 -6.28
N VAL A 44 -4.49 16.01 -5.10
CA VAL A 44 -4.71 15.00 -4.06
C VAL A 44 -5.61 13.88 -4.57
N ASN A 45 -6.76 14.22 -5.15
CA ASN A 45 -7.71 13.22 -5.66
C ASN A 45 -7.09 12.37 -6.77
N ARG A 46 -6.34 12.99 -7.69
CA ARG A 46 -5.64 12.26 -8.74
C ARG A 46 -4.61 11.26 -8.18
N ILE A 47 -3.86 11.64 -7.15
CA ILE A 47 -2.88 10.73 -6.52
C ILE A 47 -3.59 9.59 -5.80
N LEU A 48 -4.71 9.86 -5.11
CA LEU A 48 -5.52 8.82 -4.47
C LEU A 48 -6.12 7.84 -5.49
N ASP A 49 -6.61 8.32 -6.63
CA ASP A 49 -7.10 7.47 -7.72
C ASP A 49 -5.99 6.57 -8.28
N GLN A 50 -4.79 7.13 -8.49
CA GLN A 50 -3.63 6.37 -8.95
C GLN A 50 -3.22 5.32 -7.92
N LEU A 51 -3.18 5.70 -6.64
CA LEU A 51 -2.85 4.81 -5.54
C LEU A 51 -3.85 3.66 -5.47
N ALA A 52 -5.16 3.93 -5.47
CA ALA A 52 -6.19 2.90 -5.43
C ALA A 52 -6.06 1.89 -6.59
N GLY A 53 -5.77 2.38 -7.81
CA GLY A 53 -5.54 1.52 -8.96
C GLY A 53 -4.29 0.65 -8.83
N TYR A 54 -3.17 1.23 -8.40
CA TYR A 54 -1.92 0.50 -8.20
C TYR A 54 -2.01 -0.54 -7.09
N VAL A 55 -2.61 -0.18 -5.95
CA VAL A 55 -2.77 -1.09 -4.82
C VAL A 55 -3.64 -2.28 -5.19
N THR A 56 -4.76 -2.06 -5.87
CA THR A 56 -5.63 -3.15 -6.34
C THR A 56 -4.86 -4.13 -7.24
N SER A 57 -4.01 -3.61 -8.14
CA SER A 57 -3.18 -4.46 -9.00
C SER A 57 -2.08 -5.20 -8.24
N HIS A 58 -1.52 -4.56 -7.21
CA HIS A 58 -0.49 -5.14 -6.38
C HIS A 58 -1.03 -6.29 -5.53
N PHE A 59 -2.11 -6.05 -4.77
CA PHE A 59 -2.78 -7.09 -3.98
C PHE A 59 -3.17 -8.29 -4.83
N ARG A 60 -3.76 -8.06 -6.01
CA ARG A 60 -4.07 -9.15 -6.93
C ARG A 60 -2.83 -9.96 -7.35
N THR A 61 -1.69 -9.30 -7.55
CA THR A 61 -0.44 -9.99 -7.92
C THR A 61 0.02 -10.89 -6.78
N GLU A 62 -0.02 -10.40 -5.55
CA GLU A 62 0.34 -11.18 -4.37
C GLU A 62 -0.63 -12.35 -4.15
N GLU A 63 -1.93 -12.10 -4.23
CA GLU A 63 -2.98 -13.10 -4.09
C GLU A 63 -2.81 -14.21 -5.14
N ASP A 64 -2.58 -13.86 -6.40
CA ASP A 64 -2.30 -14.82 -7.47
C ASP A 64 -1.06 -15.69 -7.14
N TYR A 65 -0.02 -15.11 -6.52
CA TYR A 65 1.16 -15.87 -6.08
C TYR A 65 0.90 -16.72 -4.84
N MET A 66 0.17 -16.20 -3.85
CA MET A 66 -0.21 -16.92 -2.64
C MET A 66 -1.06 -18.14 -2.98
N GLU A 67 -2.05 -17.99 -3.86
CA GLU A 67 -2.87 -19.11 -4.36
C GLU A 67 -2.01 -20.12 -5.12
N ARG A 68 -1.16 -19.65 -6.04
CA ARG A 68 -0.34 -20.52 -6.89
C ARG A 68 0.67 -21.36 -6.10
N PHE A 69 1.16 -20.84 -4.98
CA PHE A 69 2.19 -21.49 -4.16
C PHE A 69 1.66 -22.07 -2.86
N ASP A 70 0.32 -22.22 -2.73
CA ASP A 70 -0.36 -22.79 -1.57
C ASP A 70 0.09 -22.14 -0.25
N TYR A 71 0.11 -20.80 -0.19
CA TYR A 71 0.49 -20.08 1.01
C TYR A 71 -0.50 -20.33 2.16
N GLU A 72 0.01 -20.80 3.31
CA GLU A 72 -0.81 -21.31 4.42
C GLU A 72 -1.71 -20.23 5.05
N ASP A 73 -1.24 -18.99 5.13
CA ASP A 73 -1.95 -17.88 5.79
C ASP A 73 -2.71 -16.97 4.80
N ILE A 74 -3.03 -17.47 3.60
CA ILE A 74 -3.66 -16.69 2.53
C ILE A 74 -4.97 -16.02 3.00
N GLU A 75 -5.86 -16.73 3.70
CA GLU A 75 -7.15 -16.18 4.12
C GLU A 75 -7.00 -14.93 5.00
N ALA A 76 -6.03 -14.93 5.92
CA ALA A 76 -5.77 -13.80 6.79
C ALA A 76 -5.18 -12.61 6.00
N HIS A 77 -4.30 -12.89 5.04
CA HIS A 77 -3.69 -11.85 4.19
C HIS A 77 -4.74 -11.15 3.30
N LEU A 78 -5.64 -11.93 2.69
CA LEU A 78 -6.76 -11.38 1.91
C LEU A 78 -7.69 -10.51 2.77
N GLU A 79 -7.91 -10.88 4.03
CA GLU A 79 -8.72 -10.07 4.95
C GLU A 79 -8.07 -8.71 5.21
N GLU A 80 -6.75 -8.66 5.41
CA GLU A 80 -6.00 -7.39 5.55
C GLU A 80 -6.14 -6.51 4.29
N HIS A 81 -6.04 -7.10 3.09
CA HIS A 81 -6.25 -6.38 1.83
C HIS A 81 -7.67 -5.81 1.72
N VAL A 82 -8.69 -6.61 2.04
CA VAL A 82 -10.08 -6.14 2.01
C VAL A 82 -10.29 -4.99 2.99
N GLN A 83 -9.79 -5.11 4.22
CA GLN A 83 -9.89 -4.05 5.24
C GLN A 83 -9.18 -2.77 4.79
N TYR A 84 -8.03 -2.89 4.12
CA TYR A 84 -7.35 -1.74 3.54
C TYR A 84 -8.22 -1.04 2.50
N ILE A 85 -8.76 -1.79 1.54
CA ILE A 85 -9.59 -1.25 0.44
C ILE A 85 -10.84 -0.55 0.99
N GLU A 86 -11.51 -1.15 1.97
CA GLU A 86 -12.67 -0.53 2.63
C GLU A 86 -12.28 0.76 3.36
N THR A 87 -11.18 0.74 4.11
CA THR A 87 -10.72 1.89 4.89
C THR A 87 -10.27 3.04 3.99
N ILE A 88 -9.50 2.76 2.94
CA ILE A 88 -9.01 3.81 2.03
C ILE A 88 -10.15 4.40 1.20
N ALA A 89 -11.14 3.60 0.80
CA ALA A 89 -12.31 4.09 0.10
C ALA A 89 -13.11 5.06 0.99
N ARG A 90 -13.39 4.67 2.24
CA ARG A 90 -14.06 5.52 3.23
C ARG A 90 -13.30 6.83 3.46
N LEU A 91 -11.99 6.76 3.72
CA LEU A 91 -11.17 7.95 3.98
C LEU A 91 -11.07 8.86 2.75
N THR A 92 -11.08 8.30 1.54
CA THR A 92 -11.06 9.07 0.29
C THR A 92 -12.40 9.79 0.06
N GLU A 93 -13.52 9.13 0.35
CA GLU A 93 -14.85 9.76 0.28
C GLU A 93 -14.97 10.90 1.31
N GLU A 94 -14.62 10.64 2.56
CA GLU A 94 -14.62 11.63 3.64
C GLU A 94 -13.65 12.80 3.36
N GLN A 95 -12.52 12.53 2.71
CA GLN A 95 -11.56 13.56 2.27
C GLN A 95 -12.15 14.51 1.22
N ILE A 96 -13.09 14.04 0.38
CA ILE A 96 -13.80 14.87 -0.59
C ILE A 96 -14.86 15.72 0.10
N GLU A 97 -15.53 15.19 1.12
CA GLU A 97 -16.62 15.86 1.84
C GLU A 97 -16.14 16.85 2.91
N ASP A 98 -15.16 16.46 3.73
CA ASP A 98 -14.68 17.20 4.90
C ASP A 98 -13.16 17.08 5.07
N ARG A 99 -12.46 17.55 4.03
CA ARG A 99 -11.00 17.51 3.91
C ARG A 99 -10.25 18.00 5.15
N ASP A 100 -10.66 19.13 5.72
CA ASP A 100 -9.91 19.77 6.81
C ASP A 100 -9.88 18.92 8.08
N ASN A 101 -10.84 18.01 8.24
CA ASN A 101 -10.93 17.12 9.39
C ASN A 101 -10.30 15.73 9.13
N VAL A 102 -10.30 15.25 7.88
CA VAL A 102 -9.94 13.85 7.55
C VAL A 102 -8.53 13.71 6.96
N HIS A 103 -7.98 14.78 6.36
CA HIS A 103 -6.72 14.67 5.61
C HIS A 103 -5.55 14.11 6.42
N GLY A 104 -5.43 14.54 7.68
CA GLY A 104 -4.38 14.05 8.58
C GLY A 104 -4.54 12.56 8.91
N GLU A 105 -5.77 12.09 9.10
CA GLU A 105 -6.08 10.67 9.34
C GLU A 105 -5.74 9.84 8.11
N LEU A 106 -6.15 10.29 6.91
CA LEU A 106 -5.85 9.63 5.64
C LEU A 106 -4.34 9.45 5.43
N ILE A 107 -3.56 10.54 5.59
CA ILE A 107 -2.11 10.47 5.46
C ILE A 107 -1.52 9.53 6.51
N ALA A 108 -1.93 9.65 7.77
CA ALA A 108 -1.40 8.79 8.83
C ALA A 108 -1.71 7.32 8.54
N PHE A 109 -2.93 6.99 8.13
CA PHE A 109 -3.33 5.63 7.75
C PHE A 109 -2.44 5.08 6.65
N LEU A 110 -2.28 5.81 5.53
CA LEU A 110 -1.45 5.37 4.41
C LEU A 110 0.01 5.14 4.81
N ASN A 111 0.58 6.03 5.63
CA ASN A 111 1.99 5.89 6.01
C ASN A 111 2.23 4.68 6.94
N HIS A 112 1.34 4.43 7.90
CA HIS A 112 1.54 3.33 8.86
C HIS A 112 1.14 1.99 8.28
N TRP A 113 -0.02 1.91 7.61
CA TRP A 113 -0.55 0.64 7.10
C TRP A 113 0.44 -0.02 6.16
N TRP A 114 1.03 0.71 5.21
CA TRP A 114 1.97 0.14 4.26
C TRP A 114 3.28 -0.34 4.90
N THR A 115 3.84 0.42 5.85
CA THR A 115 5.07 -0.03 6.50
C THR A 115 4.84 -1.24 7.39
N ASP A 116 3.69 -1.28 8.08
CA ASP A 116 3.36 -2.36 9.01
C ASP A 116 2.97 -3.62 8.22
N HIS A 117 2.12 -3.51 7.21
CA HIS A 117 1.71 -4.63 6.36
C HIS A 117 2.92 -5.28 5.66
N ILE A 118 3.81 -4.48 5.07
CA ILE A 118 5.02 -5.02 4.44
C ILE A 118 5.87 -5.79 5.46
N LEU A 119 6.08 -5.23 6.65
CA LEU A 119 6.98 -5.82 7.66
C LEU A 119 6.35 -7.01 8.40
N GLU A 120 5.03 -7.03 8.55
CA GLU A 120 4.33 -8.00 9.40
C GLU A 120 3.55 -9.05 8.61
N ALA A 121 3.03 -8.75 7.43
CA ALA A 121 2.30 -9.68 6.58
C ALA A 121 3.17 -10.14 5.41
N ASP A 122 3.61 -9.23 4.54
CA ASP A 122 4.29 -9.57 3.29
C ASP A 122 5.60 -10.34 3.50
N GLN A 123 6.37 -9.97 4.53
CA GLN A 123 7.58 -10.72 4.90
C GLN A 123 7.34 -12.21 5.14
N LYS A 124 6.13 -12.62 5.54
CA LYS A 124 5.81 -14.02 5.86
C LYS A 124 5.70 -14.89 4.62
N TYR A 125 5.16 -14.37 3.50
CA TYR A 125 5.05 -15.15 2.26
C TYR A 125 6.42 -15.36 1.57
N THR A 126 7.42 -14.52 1.88
CA THR A 126 8.75 -14.51 1.23
C THR A 126 9.39 -15.89 1.19
N LYS A 127 9.30 -16.63 2.30
CA LYS A 127 9.86 -17.99 2.39
C LYS A 127 9.17 -18.94 1.41
N THR A 128 7.85 -18.88 1.33
CA THR A 128 7.03 -19.73 0.46
C THR A 128 7.32 -19.43 -1.00
N PHE A 129 7.38 -18.16 -1.38
CA PHE A 129 7.68 -17.73 -2.75
C PHE A 129 9.09 -18.15 -3.18
N ASN A 130 10.09 -17.92 -2.33
CA ASN A 130 11.48 -18.29 -2.60
C ASN A 130 11.69 -19.81 -2.77
N ILE A 131 11.01 -20.64 -1.97
CA ILE A 131 11.09 -22.11 -2.11
C ILE A 131 10.53 -22.58 -3.45
N HIS A 132 9.56 -21.84 -4.01
CA HIS A 132 8.98 -22.10 -5.32
C HIS A 132 9.71 -21.39 -6.47
N GLY A 133 10.84 -20.73 -6.19
CA GLY A 133 11.72 -20.11 -7.18
C GLY A 133 11.22 -18.75 -7.70
N LEU A 134 10.28 -18.11 -7.00
CA LEU A 134 9.93 -16.72 -7.24
C LEU A 134 10.92 -15.83 -6.46
N HIS A 135 11.63 -14.96 -7.18
CA HIS A 135 12.65 -14.04 -6.70
C HIS A 135 12.53 -12.69 -7.41
#